data_AF-A0A3N5BU26-F1
#
_entry.id   AF-A0A3N5BU26-F1
#
_cell.length_a   1.000
_cell.length_b   1.000
_cell.length_c   1.000
_cell.angle_alpha   90.00
_cell.angle_beta   90.00
_cell.angle_gamma   90.00
#
_symmetry.space_group_name_H-M   'P 1'
#
loop_
_entity.id
_entity.type
_entity.pdbx_description
1 polymer ?
#
loop_
_entity_poly.entity_id
_entity_poly.type
_entity_poly.pdbx_seq_one_letter_code
_entity_poly.pdbx_strand_id
1 'polypeptide(L)'
;MVHHVEYEPHAERIGGLNAAHLPGGVIVEPVPITAGEEITIFYNGELARQGAEQIFLHLGYGAPDNWHRVQDLKMSRTGWGWVKTIEVPFDEERLNFCFRCNRYKWDNNNGLNWSYIIHAGRII
;
A
#
# COMPACT_ATOMS: atom_id res chain seq x y z
N MET A 1 8.66 -31.88 16.90
CA MET A 1 8.59 -31.46 15.49
C MET A 1 7.62 -30.29 15.46
N VAL A 2 8.12 -29.07 15.69
CA VAL A 2 7.30 -27.86 15.61
C VAL A 2 7.47 -27.32 14.21
N HIS A 3 6.34 -27.17 13.52
CA HIS A 3 6.25 -26.73 12.14
C HIS A 3 7.02 -25.42 11.97
N HIS A 4 7.99 -25.44 11.06
CA HIS A 4 8.58 -24.24 10.49
C HIS A 4 7.42 -23.54 9.78
N VAL A 5 6.85 -22.49 10.38
CA VAL A 5 5.98 -21.58 9.65
C VAL A 5 6.95 -20.78 8.79
N GLU A 6 7.13 -21.20 7.53
CA GLU A 6 7.87 -20.43 6.55
C GLU A 6 7.26 -19.02 6.53
N TYR A 7 8.06 -18.03 6.90
CA TYR A 7 7.69 -16.62 6.90
C TYR A 7 7.66 -16.18 5.43
N GLU A 8 6.67 -16.66 4.70
CA GLU A 8 6.39 -16.17 3.36
C GLU A 8 6.18 -14.66 3.48
N PRO A 9 6.95 -13.83 2.74
CA PRO A 9 6.78 -12.40 2.79
C PRO A 9 5.30 -12.09 2.61
N HIS A 10 4.71 -11.21 3.45
CA HIS A 10 3.27 -10.93 3.41
C HIS A 10 2.76 -10.65 1.99
N ALA A 11 3.61 -10.04 1.16
CA ALA A 11 3.46 -9.84 -0.27
C ALA A 11 3.19 -11.11 -1.11
N GLU A 12 3.89 -12.22 -0.87
CA GLU A 12 3.74 -13.48 -1.61
C GLU A 12 2.45 -14.20 -1.24
N ARG A 13 2.10 -14.20 0.06
CA ARG A 13 0.79 -14.67 0.55
C ARG A 13 -0.36 -13.88 -0.09
N ILE A 14 -0.27 -12.56 -0.09
CA ILE A 14 -1.28 -11.66 -0.70
C ILE A 14 -1.36 -11.91 -2.22
N GLY A 15 -0.21 -12.04 -2.88
CA GLY A 15 -0.14 -12.27 -4.33
C GLY A 15 -0.78 -13.60 -4.77
N GLY A 16 -0.65 -14.66 -3.96
CA GLY A 16 -1.27 -15.97 -4.21
C GLY A 16 -2.79 -16.00 -4.02
N LEU A 17 -3.37 -15.03 -3.29
CA LEU A 17 -4.82 -14.87 -3.16
C LEU A 17 -5.36 -14.11 -4.38
N ASN A 18 -5.86 -14.83 -5.38
CA ASN A 18 -6.53 -14.35 -6.61
C ASN A 18 -6.66 -12.81 -6.76
N ALA A 19 -5.55 -12.15 -7.08
CA ALA A 19 -5.45 -10.69 -7.19
C ALA A 19 -6.36 -10.08 -8.29
N ALA A 20 -6.97 -10.92 -9.13
CA ALA A 20 -7.89 -10.54 -10.18
C ALA A 20 -9.22 -9.94 -9.70
N HIS A 21 -9.61 -10.12 -8.43
CA HIS A 21 -10.91 -9.69 -7.89
C HIS A 21 -10.87 -8.49 -6.93
N LEU A 22 -9.72 -7.86 -6.75
CA LEU A 22 -9.55 -6.80 -5.76
C LEU A 22 -10.00 -5.44 -6.32
N PRO A 23 -10.82 -4.66 -5.60
CA PRO A 23 -11.19 -3.30 -6.00
C PRO A 23 -9.94 -2.44 -6.26
N GLY A 24 -9.81 -1.92 -7.48
CA GLY A 24 -8.64 -1.12 -7.90
C GLY A 24 -7.30 -1.89 -7.93
N GLY A 25 -7.28 -3.19 -7.64
CA GLY A 25 -6.05 -3.97 -7.53
C GLY A 25 -5.18 -3.57 -6.33
N VAL A 26 -5.76 -3.03 -5.25
CA VAL A 26 -5.02 -2.56 -4.06
C VAL A 26 -5.35 -3.40 -2.84
N ILE A 27 -4.33 -3.77 -2.07
CA ILE A 27 -4.46 -4.35 -0.73
C ILE A 27 -3.56 -3.58 0.23
N VAL A 28 -4.05 -3.40 1.45
CA VAL A 28 -3.28 -2.92 2.59
C VAL A 28 -3.43 -3.94 3.72
N GLU A 29 -2.31 -4.40 4.29
CA GLU A 29 -2.30 -5.32 5.44
C GLU A 29 -1.23 -4.92 6.47
N PRO A 30 -1.52 -4.96 7.79
CA PRO A 30 -2.84 -5.23 8.37
C PRO A 30 -3.82 -4.05 8.21
N VAL A 31 -5.11 -4.37 8.33
CA VAL A 31 -6.19 -3.41 8.59
C VAL A 31 -7.00 -3.90 9.82
N PRO A 32 -7.42 -3.03 10.75
CA PRO A 32 -7.22 -1.57 10.78
C PRO A 32 -5.74 -1.18 10.88
N ILE A 33 -5.40 0.00 10.33
CA ILE A 33 -4.03 0.51 10.38
C ILE A 33 -3.77 1.08 11.77
N THR A 34 -2.73 0.60 12.45
CA THR A 34 -2.34 1.08 13.77
C THR A 34 -1.06 1.92 13.67
N ALA A 35 -1.05 3.06 14.36
CA ALA A 35 0.13 3.89 14.49
C ALA A 35 1.28 3.11 15.17
N GLY A 36 2.49 3.21 14.62
CA GLY A 36 3.67 2.49 15.08
C GLY A 36 3.84 1.07 14.52
N GLU A 37 2.87 0.58 13.75
CA GLU A 37 2.98 -0.72 13.09
C GLU A 37 3.50 -0.59 11.65
N GLU A 38 4.03 -1.68 11.11
CA GLU A 38 4.31 -1.80 9.69
C GLU A 38 3.08 -2.26 8.93
N ILE A 39 2.80 -1.61 7.80
CA ILE A 39 1.80 -2.06 6.83
C ILE A 39 2.47 -2.37 5.50
N THR A 40 1.95 -3.36 4.79
CA THR A 40 2.30 -3.69 3.42
C THR A 40 1.19 -3.26 2.48
N ILE A 41 1.55 -2.46 1.48
CA ILE A 41 0.68 -2.03 0.40
C ILE A 41 1.05 -2.81 -0.85
N PHE A 42 0.09 -3.55 -1.39
CA PHE A 42 0.20 -4.28 -2.65
C PHE A 42 -0.62 -3.57 -3.74
N TYR A 43 -0.07 -3.53 -4.95
CA TYR A 43 -0.69 -2.91 -6.12
C TYR A 43 -0.56 -3.79 -7.37
N ASN A 44 -1.71 -4.10 -7.98
CA ASN A 44 -1.86 -4.71 -9.30
C ASN A 44 -3.00 -4.04 -10.09
N GLY A 45 -3.06 -2.71 -10.00
CA GLY A 45 -4.05 -1.85 -10.66
C GLY A 45 -3.71 -1.47 -12.10
N GLU A 46 -4.29 -0.37 -12.59
CA GLU A 46 -4.24 0.05 -13.99
C GLU A 46 -2.81 0.19 -14.54
N LEU A 47 -1.93 0.88 -13.80
CA LEU A 47 -0.55 1.11 -14.24
C LEU A 47 0.23 -0.20 -14.40
N ALA A 48 0.00 -1.16 -13.50
CA ALA A 48 0.65 -2.47 -13.55
C ALA A 48 0.17 -3.25 -14.78
N ARG A 49 -1.15 -3.25 -15.03
CA ARG A 49 -1.77 -3.93 -16.18
C ARG A 49 -1.38 -3.30 -17.52
N GLN A 50 -1.11 -2.00 -17.54
CA GLN A 50 -0.57 -1.27 -18.69
C GLN A 50 0.94 -1.46 -18.91
N GLY A 51 1.60 -2.31 -18.13
CA GLY A 51 3.02 -2.60 -18.29
C GLY A 51 3.92 -1.42 -17.90
N ALA A 52 3.61 -0.73 -16.80
CA ALA A 52 4.57 0.18 -16.18
C ALA A 52 5.86 -0.57 -15.79
N GLU A 53 7.02 0.00 -16.13
CA GLU A 53 8.33 -0.59 -15.82
C GLU A 53 8.72 -0.39 -14.35
N GLN A 54 8.19 0.66 -13.73
CA GLN A 54 8.38 0.96 -12.32
C GLN A 54 7.15 1.68 -11.78
N ILE A 55 6.73 1.29 -10.58
CA ILE A 55 5.65 1.93 -9.84
C ILE A 55 6.19 2.56 -8.55
N PHE A 56 5.69 3.74 -8.26
CA PHE A 56 5.93 4.49 -7.04
C PHE A 56 4.62 4.59 -6.27
N LEU A 57 4.69 4.34 -4.97
CA LEU A 57 3.64 4.67 -4.03
C LEU A 57 3.79 6.17 -3.70
N HIS A 58 2.84 6.98 -4.15
CA HIS A 58 2.74 8.38 -3.76
C HIS A 58 1.85 8.46 -2.54
N LEU A 59 2.39 8.84 -1.38
CA LEU A 59 1.64 8.85 -0.13
C LEU A 59 1.85 10.15 0.63
N GLY A 60 0.90 10.49 1.47
CA GLY A 60 0.98 11.55 2.46
C GLY A 60 -0.02 11.31 3.59
N TYR A 61 -0.02 12.20 4.56
CA TYR A 61 -0.90 12.13 5.72
C TYR A 61 -1.81 13.35 5.81
N GLY A 62 -2.81 13.32 6.68
CA GLY A 62 -3.75 14.44 6.87
C GLY A 62 -5.06 14.29 6.09
N ALA A 63 -5.82 15.39 5.97
CA ALA A 63 -7.14 15.38 5.33
C ALA A 63 -7.05 15.03 3.82
N PRO A 64 -8.09 14.41 3.21
CA PRO A 64 -8.03 13.96 1.81
C PRO A 64 -7.69 15.05 0.78
N ASP A 65 -7.96 16.31 1.08
CA ASP A 65 -7.72 17.50 0.25
C ASP A 65 -6.49 18.32 0.67
N ASN A 66 -5.83 17.95 1.78
CA ASN A 66 -4.68 18.68 2.31
C ASN A 66 -3.65 17.70 2.89
N TRP A 67 -2.88 17.07 2.01
CA TRP A 67 -1.86 16.10 2.41
C TRP A 67 -0.59 16.82 2.84
N HIS A 68 0.05 16.31 3.89
CA HIS A 68 1.39 16.70 4.31
C HIS A 68 2.34 15.50 4.35
N ARG A 69 3.66 15.76 4.48
CA ARG A 69 4.74 14.76 4.43
C ARG A 69 4.64 13.86 3.19
N VAL A 70 4.32 14.48 2.07
CA VAL A 70 4.13 13.79 0.80
C VAL A 70 5.45 13.23 0.28
N GLN A 71 5.44 11.96 -0.11
CA GLN A 71 6.62 11.25 -0.62
C GLN A 71 6.27 10.28 -1.74
N ASP A 72 7.21 10.09 -2.66
CA ASP A 72 7.18 9.05 -3.68
C ASP A 72 8.13 7.92 -3.27
N LEU A 73 7.58 6.76 -2.92
CA LEU A 73 8.36 5.59 -2.55
C LEU A 73 8.39 4.57 -3.68
N LYS A 74 9.59 4.21 -4.14
CA LYS A 74 9.77 3.13 -5.12
C LYS A 74 9.24 1.81 -4.57
N MET A 75 8.34 1.15 -5.31
CA MET A 75 7.80 -0.17 -4.98
C MET A 75 8.65 -1.29 -5.61
N SER A 76 8.65 -2.45 -4.96
CA SER A 76 9.33 -3.66 -5.46
C SER A 76 8.38 -4.47 -6.33
N ARG A 77 8.84 -4.92 -7.50
CA ARG A 77 8.07 -5.81 -8.36
C ARG A 77 8.14 -7.25 -7.85
N THR A 78 7.02 -7.95 -7.86
CA THR A 78 6.91 -9.39 -7.55
C THR A 78 6.30 -10.13 -8.74
N GLY A 79 6.12 -11.46 -8.63
CA GLY A 79 5.39 -12.25 -9.61
C GLY A 79 3.89 -11.90 -9.72
N TRP A 80 3.35 -11.21 -8.71
CA TRP A 80 1.91 -10.96 -8.58
C TRP A 80 1.53 -9.49 -8.71
N GLY A 81 2.46 -8.56 -8.48
CA GLY A 81 2.20 -7.13 -8.50
C GLY A 81 3.38 -6.32 -7.98
N TRP A 82 3.08 -5.20 -7.35
CA TRP A 82 4.05 -4.27 -6.79
C TRP A 82 3.81 -4.11 -5.30
N VAL A 83 4.87 -4.12 -4.49
CA VAL A 83 4.75 -4.08 -3.03
C VAL A 83 5.62 -3.02 -2.40
N LYS A 84 5.11 -2.44 -1.31
CA LYS A 84 5.87 -1.58 -0.42
C LYS A 84 5.42 -1.77 1.02
N THR A 85 6.38 -1.99 1.91
CA THR A 85 6.14 -1.94 3.35
C THR A 85 6.57 -0.57 3.87
N ILE A 86 5.76 0.01 4.74
CA ILE A 86 6.03 1.28 5.41
C ILE A 86 5.71 1.16 6.90
N GLU A 87 6.47 1.86 7.74
CA GLU A 87 6.12 2.09 9.13
C GLU A 87 5.13 3.25 9.22
N VAL A 88 4.05 3.07 9.99
CA VAL A 88 3.01 4.10 10.18
C VAL A 88 3.43 5.02 11.33
N PRO A 89 3.54 6.34 11.11
CA PRO A 89 3.93 7.27 12.16
C PRO A 89 2.94 7.31 13.34
N PHE A 90 3.45 7.55 14.54
CA PHE A 90 2.63 7.71 15.76
C PHE A 90 1.80 9.00 15.78
N ASP A 91 2.17 10.00 14.98
CA ASP A 91 1.67 11.37 15.02
C ASP A 91 0.68 11.70 13.90
N GLU A 92 0.08 10.68 13.27
CA GLU A 92 -0.81 10.85 12.11
C GLU A 92 -2.14 10.11 12.30
N GLU A 93 -3.23 10.73 11.81
CA GLU A 93 -4.59 10.19 11.95
C GLU A 93 -5.14 9.57 10.66
N ARG A 94 -4.52 9.88 9.53
CA ARG A 94 -4.99 9.44 8.21
C ARG A 94 -3.82 9.27 7.27
N LEU A 95 -3.77 8.11 6.62
CA LEU A 95 -2.90 7.84 5.49
C LEU A 95 -3.70 8.03 4.21
N ASN A 96 -3.15 8.76 3.25
CA ASN A 96 -3.67 8.83 1.89
C ASN A 96 -2.58 8.42 0.90
N PHE A 97 -2.97 7.73 -0.17
CA PHE A 97 -2.02 7.36 -1.20
C PHE A 97 -2.67 7.13 -2.57
N CYS A 98 -1.81 7.16 -3.58
CA CYS A 98 -2.09 6.76 -4.95
C CYS A 98 -0.80 6.24 -5.60
N PHE A 99 -0.86 5.91 -6.89
CA PHE A 99 0.27 5.30 -7.59
C PHE A 99 0.68 6.12 -8.79
N ARG A 100 2.00 6.18 -9.02
CA ARG A 100 2.59 6.82 -10.19
C ARG A 100 3.58 5.88 -10.85
N CYS A 101 3.64 5.86 -12.17
CA CYS A 101 4.70 5.14 -12.88
C CYS A 101 5.89 6.04 -13.25
N ASN A 102 6.99 5.43 -13.72
CA ASN A 102 8.16 6.15 -14.23
C ASN A 102 7.85 7.13 -15.38
N ARG A 103 6.76 6.93 -16.12
CA ARG A 103 6.28 7.83 -17.18
C ARG A 103 5.36 8.95 -16.69
N TYR A 104 5.27 9.16 -15.38
CA TYR A 104 4.42 10.18 -14.74
C TYR A 104 2.91 10.05 -15.05
N LYS A 105 2.44 8.85 -15.39
CA LYS A 105 1.01 8.51 -15.35
C LYS A 105 0.60 8.13 -13.94
N TRP A 106 -0.63 8.45 -13.58
CA TRP A 106 -1.18 8.28 -12.25
C TRP A 106 -2.35 7.30 -12.27
N ASP A 107 -2.43 6.50 -11.23
CA ASP A 107 -3.65 5.83 -10.81
C ASP A 107 -3.99 6.41 -9.44
N ASN A 108 -4.88 7.38 -9.46
CA ASN A 108 -5.38 8.09 -8.29
C ASN A 108 -6.83 7.71 -7.99
N ASN A 109 -7.26 6.52 -8.41
CA ASN A 109 -8.62 6.03 -8.20
C ASN A 109 -9.69 7.05 -8.65
N ASN A 110 -9.54 7.59 -9.88
CA ASN A 110 -10.40 8.63 -10.44
C ASN A 110 -10.49 9.90 -9.57
N GLY A 111 -9.37 10.31 -8.97
CA GLY A 111 -9.28 11.49 -8.11
C GLY A 111 -9.69 11.27 -6.66
N LEU A 112 -10.18 10.08 -6.29
CA LEU A 112 -10.57 9.77 -4.91
C LEU A 112 -9.37 9.36 -4.03
N ASN A 113 -8.28 8.91 -4.65
CA ASN A 113 -7.15 8.25 -3.98
C ASN A 113 -7.61 7.03 -3.14
N TRP A 114 -6.70 6.48 -2.36
CA TRP A 114 -7.01 5.57 -1.26
C TRP A 114 -6.73 6.29 0.05
N SER A 115 -7.59 6.08 1.05
CA SER A 115 -7.48 6.74 2.35
C SER A 115 -7.87 5.78 3.46
N TYR A 116 -7.05 5.72 4.51
CA TYR A 116 -7.26 4.89 5.69
C TYR A 116 -7.13 5.73 6.95
N ILE A 117 -8.02 5.49 7.92
CA ILE A 117 -7.88 6.04 9.26
C ILE A 117 -6.77 5.26 9.97
N ILE A 118 -5.87 6.00 10.61
CA ILE A 118 -4.83 5.47 11.48
C ILE A 118 -5.37 5.47 12.90
N HIS A 119 -5.29 4.33 13.57
CA HIS A 119 -5.71 4.19 14.96
C HIS A 119 -4.49 4.35 15.87
N ALA A 120 -4.59 5.21 16.89
CA ALA A 120 -3.64 5.24 17.98
C ALA A 120 -3.72 3.91 18.74
N GLY A 121 -2.81 2.98 18.47
CA GLY A 121 -2.81 1.64 19.06
C GLY A 121 -3.01 1.73 20.57
N ARG A 122 -4.14 1.22 21.06
CA ARG A 122 -4.38 1.20 22.51
C ARG A 122 -3.49 0.13 23.11
N ILE A 123 -2.46 0.59 23.82
CA ILE A 123 -1.86 -0.18 24.90
C ILE A 123 -2.92 -0.23 26.01
N ILE A 124 -3.65 -1.34 26.11
CA ILE A 124 -4.41 -1.67 27.33
C ILE A 124 -3.49 -2.28 28.37
#